data_AF-A0A5E4NUQ9-F1
#
_entry.id   AF-A0A5E4NUQ9-F1
#
_cell.length_a   1.000
_cell.length_b   1.000
_cell.length_c   1.000
_cell.angle_alpha   90.00
_cell.angle_beta   90.00
_cell.angle_gamma   90.00
#
_symmetry.space_group_name_H-M   'P 1'
#
loop_
_entity.id
_entity.type
_entity.pdbx_description
1 polymer ?
#
loop_
_entity_poly.entity_id
_entity_poly.type
_entity_poly.pdbx_seq_one_letter_code
_entity_poly.pdbx_strand_id
1 'polypeptide(L)'
;MLDTPLVADPVTEPQAGTPRPRLEIIDKLRGLVIVLMVLDHVRDFFTREPFSPTDLAHTTVALFATRWITHLCAPTFVTLAGVAVFLQWERGKRGLPLVRFLVTRGLWLIALELTWVSFGFGFDEPFFLLQVIWAIGMSFILLAPCTLMPPAVVLALGFAIVGAHDLLAHVPAPSTPPLDLLWTLFVEPGRIPHGYVPYPALPWFGLMACGFGAGRLFLLAPERRDRLLVGLGLAMLAGFALLRGPDGYGDPAPWATQQDATHTILSFLKVTKYPPSLDYTLATLGIVFTIAPAVARLGGAFGRMILTFGRVPLFVYLIHLYVAHGAAVLTRLAMGVAPRLTFGGRPRTRSPRRSRASASRPSISPGSASSWRCGRWRPGTSA
;
A
#
# COMPACT_ATOMS: atom_id res chain seq x y z
N MET A 1 4.66 13.26 80.97
CA MET A 1 3.77 13.28 79.80
C MET A 1 3.88 14.66 79.19
N LEU A 2 4.73 14.84 78.18
CA LEU A 2 4.81 16.03 77.36
C LEU A 2 4.72 15.54 75.92
N ASP A 3 3.66 15.94 75.25
CA ASP A 3 3.31 15.57 73.89
C ASP A 3 4.26 16.22 72.89
N THR A 4 5.05 15.38 72.20
CA THR A 4 5.83 15.79 71.03
C THR A 4 4.92 15.75 69.80
N PRO A 5 4.76 16.84 69.03
CA PRO A 5 3.99 16.78 67.80
C PRO A 5 4.77 15.98 66.74
N LEU A 6 4.12 14.94 66.21
CA LEU A 6 4.55 14.21 65.02
C LEU A 6 4.60 15.16 63.83
N VAL A 7 5.81 15.55 63.42
CA VAL A 7 6.04 16.18 62.11
C VAL A 7 5.79 15.12 61.05
N ALA A 8 4.69 15.24 60.32
CA ALA A 8 4.41 14.41 59.16
C ALA A 8 5.41 14.73 58.04
N ASP A 9 6.10 13.71 57.54
CA ASP A 9 6.97 13.84 56.38
C ASP A 9 6.17 14.38 55.18
N PRO A 10 6.73 15.30 54.37
CA PRO A 10 6.07 15.76 53.16
C PRO A 10 5.90 14.58 52.20
N VAL A 11 4.63 14.24 51.94
CA VAL A 11 4.24 13.28 50.90
C VAL A 11 4.85 13.76 49.59
N THR A 12 5.86 13.04 49.11
CA THR A 12 6.49 13.32 47.82
C THR A 12 5.47 12.95 46.75
N GLU A 13 4.79 13.94 46.19
CA GLU A 13 3.93 13.72 45.02
C GLU A 13 4.76 13.09 43.90
N PRO A 14 4.25 12.05 43.21
CA PRO A 14 4.94 11.47 42.08
C PRO A 14 5.14 12.53 41.01
N GLN A 15 6.39 12.95 40.80
CA GLN A 15 6.77 13.89 39.75
C GLN A 15 6.17 13.39 38.42
N ALA A 16 5.31 14.22 37.82
CA ALA A 16 4.80 14.01 36.48
C ALA A 16 5.99 13.84 35.54
N GLY A 17 6.24 12.60 35.10
CA GLY A 17 7.41 12.25 34.30
C GLY A 17 7.51 13.15 33.07
N THR A 18 8.70 13.70 32.82
CA THR A 18 8.99 14.54 31.66
C THR A 18 8.46 13.86 30.39
N PRO A 19 7.69 14.56 29.54
CA PRO A 19 7.13 13.96 28.33
C PRO A 19 8.25 13.31 27.52
N ARG A 20 8.20 11.98 27.34
CA ARG A 20 9.22 11.27 26.56
C ARG A 20 9.30 11.91 25.16
N PRO A 21 10.50 12.30 24.70
CA PRO A 21 10.65 12.99 23.43
C PRO A 21 10.07 12.16 22.29
N ARG A 22 9.38 12.85 21.38
CA ARG A 22 8.80 12.25 20.17
C ARG A 22 9.92 11.62 19.33
N LEU A 23 9.68 10.41 18.83
CA LEU A 23 10.69 9.66 18.07
C LEU A 23 10.84 10.24 16.65
N GLU A 24 11.79 11.16 16.47
CA GLU A 24 12.00 11.84 15.18
C GLU A 24 12.32 10.88 14.03
N ILE A 25 12.92 9.72 14.29
CA ILE A 25 13.18 8.70 13.26
C ILE A 25 11.90 8.27 12.55
N ILE A 26 10.79 8.13 13.29
CA ILE A 26 9.50 7.73 12.72
C ILE A 26 8.94 8.85 11.85
N ASP A 27 8.99 10.09 12.33
CA ASP A 27 8.50 11.23 11.57
C ASP A 27 9.37 11.47 10.32
N LYS A 28 10.70 11.48 10.41
CA LYS A 28 11.58 11.68 9.25
C LYS A 28 11.40 10.58 8.19
N LEU A 29 11.22 9.32 8.59
CA LEU A 29 10.90 8.23 7.66
C LEU A 29 9.57 8.47 6.95
N ARG A 30 8.49 8.80 7.69
CA ARG A 30 7.19 9.17 7.11
C ARG A 30 7.31 10.37 6.17
N GLY A 31 8.15 11.33 6.52
CA GLY A 31 8.46 12.51 5.73
C GLY A 31 9.21 12.22 4.45
N LEU A 32 10.13 11.26 4.46
CA LEU A 32 10.80 10.80 3.24
C LEU A 32 9.79 10.11 2.33
N VAL A 33 9.01 9.16 2.86
CA VAL A 33 8.09 8.40 2.02
C VAL A 33 6.90 9.20 1.52
N ILE A 34 6.45 10.25 2.23
CA ILE A 34 5.42 11.14 1.70
C ILE A 34 5.94 11.97 0.51
N VAL A 35 7.22 12.37 0.51
CA VAL A 35 7.84 13.03 -0.64
C VAL A 35 7.89 12.08 -1.85
N LEU A 36 8.28 10.82 -1.63
CA LEU A 36 8.28 9.80 -2.69
C LEU A 36 6.86 9.50 -3.19
N MET A 37 5.86 9.49 -2.32
CA MET A 37 4.45 9.33 -2.69
C MET A 37 3.97 10.46 -3.60
N VAL A 38 4.31 11.72 -3.26
CA VAL A 38 3.98 12.87 -4.12
C VAL A 38 4.64 12.72 -5.49
N LEU A 39 5.90 12.29 -5.57
CA LEU A 39 6.56 11.98 -6.85
C LEU A 39 5.77 10.93 -7.66
N ASP A 40 5.28 9.87 -7.01
CA ASP A 40 4.52 8.79 -7.65
C ASP A 40 3.25 9.33 -8.32
N HIS A 41 2.45 10.09 -7.57
CA HIS A 41 1.17 10.61 -8.07
C HIS A 41 1.36 11.75 -9.06
N VAL A 42 2.36 12.62 -8.88
CA VAL A 42 2.68 13.65 -9.87
C VAL A 42 3.08 13.00 -11.20
N ARG A 43 3.93 11.97 -11.19
CA ARG A 43 4.25 11.21 -12.40
C ARG A 43 2.97 10.66 -13.05
N ASP A 44 2.10 10.04 -12.26
CA ASP A 44 0.88 9.40 -12.75
C ASP A 44 -0.14 10.39 -13.32
N PHE A 45 -0.24 11.62 -12.80
CA PHE A 45 -1.12 12.66 -13.33
C PHE A 45 -0.54 13.37 -14.56
N PHE A 46 0.77 13.58 -14.61
CA PHE A 46 1.44 14.33 -15.69
C PHE A 46 1.89 13.45 -16.86
N THR A 47 2.09 12.14 -16.65
CA THR A 47 2.53 11.25 -17.72
C THR A 47 1.49 11.13 -18.84
N ARG A 48 2.00 11.08 -20.07
CA ARG A 48 1.21 10.80 -21.28
C ARG A 48 1.35 9.36 -21.74
N GLU A 49 2.27 8.60 -21.13
CA GLU A 49 2.55 7.24 -21.54
C GLU A 49 1.36 6.33 -21.25
N PRO A 50 0.92 5.52 -22.23
CA PRO A 50 -0.22 4.61 -22.07
C PRO A 50 0.17 3.30 -21.35
N PHE A 51 1.46 3.09 -21.09
CA PHE A 51 2.01 1.86 -20.52
C PHE A 51 2.47 2.06 -19.06
N SER A 52 2.65 0.96 -18.34
CA SER A 52 3.17 0.99 -16.96
C SER A 52 4.64 1.44 -16.95
N PRO A 53 5.08 2.31 -16.03
CA PRO A 53 6.49 2.64 -15.87
C PRO A 53 7.42 1.42 -15.64
N THR A 54 6.88 0.27 -15.26
CA THR A 54 7.60 -1.00 -15.07
C THR A 54 7.39 -2.01 -16.21
N ASP A 55 6.84 -1.56 -17.34
CA ASP A 55 6.77 -2.34 -18.57
C ASP A 55 8.13 -2.36 -19.26
N LEU A 56 8.83 -3.49 -19.19
CA LEU A 56 10.20 -3.62 -19.69
C LEU A 56 10.30 -3.54 -21.22
N ALA A 57 9.17 -3.70 -21.94
CA ALA A 57 9.14 -3.57 -23.39
C ALA A 57 9.20 -2.11 -23.86
N HIS A 58 8.79 -1.17 -23.01
CA HIS A 58 8.60 0.25 -23.38
C HIS A 58 9.27 1.24 -22.43
N THR A 59 9.62 0.82 -21.21
CA THR A 59 10.16 1.72 -20.20
C THR A 59 11.61 2.13 -20.50
N THR A 60 12.03 3.18 -19.82
CA THR A 60 13.44 3.58 -19.72
C THR A 60 13.91 3.36 -18.28
N VAL A 61 15.22 3.27 -18.07
CA VAL A 61 15.80 3.15 -16.71
C VAL A 61 15.31 4.28 -15.79
N ALA A 62 15.26 5.52 -16.30
CA ALA A 62 14.81 6.67 -15.53
C ALA A 62 13.31 6.56 -15.16
N LEU A 63 12.45 6.20 -16.13
CA LEU A 63 11.02 6.04 -15.88
C LEU A 63 10.75 4.87 -14.91
N PHE A 64 11.41 3.73 -15.09
CA PHE A 64 11.36 2.61 -14.16
C PHE A 64 11.76 3.03 -12.75
N ALA A 65 12.89 3.73 -12.61
CA ALA A 65 13.40 4.16 -11.31
C ALA A 65 12.39 5.07 -10.59
N THR A 66 11.72 5.97 -11.31
CA THR A 66 10.70 6.84 -10.70
C THR A 66 9.51 6.07 -10.11
N ARG A 67 9.22 4.86 -10.60
CA ARG A 67 8.18 3.99 -10.03
C ARG A 67 8.72 3.05 -8.98
N TRP A 68 9.91 2.52 -9.17
CA TRP A 68 10.49 1.56 -8.25
C TRP A 68 10.83 2.20 -6.90
N ILE A 69 11.42 3.40 -6.87
CA ILE A 69 11.75 4.08 -5.61
C ILE A 69 10.50 4.44 -4.79
N THR A 70 9.35 4.64 -5.45
CA THR A 70 8.10 5.00 -4.75
C THR A 70 7.41 3.77 -4.16
N HIS A 71 7.83 2.55 -4.52
CA HIS A 71 7.40 1.32 -3.85
C HIS A 71 7.77 1.30 -2.36
N LEU A 72 8.81 2.04 -1.95
CA LEU A 72 9.18 2.19 -0.54
C LEU A 72 8.06 2.81 0.32
N CYS A 73 7.10 3.53 -0.28
CA CYS A 73 6.14 4.34 0.44
C CYS A 73 5.12 3.54 1.25
N ALA A 74 4.27 2.78 0.56
CA ALA A 74 3.14 2.09 1.18
C ALA A 74 3.55 1.13 2.32
N PRO A 75 4.52 0.21 2.14
CA PRO A 75 4.91 -0.71 3.21
C PRO A 75 5.49 0.04 4.42
N THR A 76 6.31 1.07 4.19
CA THR A 76 6.84 1.89 5.28
C THR A 76 5.73 2.56 6.09
N PHE A 77 4.74 3.18 5.43
CA PHE A 77 3.65 3.84 6.14
C PHE A 77 2.83 2.87 6.97
N VAL A 78 2.48 1.72 6.39
CA VAL A 78 1.65 0.71 7.04
C VAL A 78 2.38 0.09 8.23
N THR A 79 3.66 -0.27 8.08
CA THR A 79 4.48 -0.77 9.19
C THR A 79 4.68 0.30 10.28
N LEU A 80 5.01 1.54 9.94
CA LEU A 80 5.16 2.62 10.92
C LEU A 80 3.84 3.04 11.57
N ALA A 81 2.69 2.78 10.94
CA ALA A 81 1.38 2.93 11.58
C ALA A 81 1.22 1.89 12.69
N GLY A 82 1.55 0.62 12.42
CA GLY A 82 1.61 -0.44 13.44
C GLY A 82 2.53 -0.09 14.61
N VAL A 83 3.74 0.40 14.33
CA VAL A 83 4.68 0.88 15.37
C VAL A 83 4.04 1.98 16.22
N ALA A 84 3.36 2.95 15.60
CA ALA A 84 2.72 4.03 16.35
C ALA A 84 1.53 3.55 17.21
N VAL A 85 0.84 2.48 16.81
CA VAL A 85 -0.17 1.83 17.66
C VAL A 85 0.52 1.16 18.86
N PHE A 86 1.63 0.45 18.64
CA PHE A 86 2.40 -0.16 19.72
C PHE A 86 2.90 0.89 20.73
N LEU A 87 3.39 2.03 20.25
CA LEU A 87 3.86 3.11 21.14
C LEU A 87 2.71 3.71 21.98
N GLN A 88 1.48 3.76 21.46
CA GLN A 88 0.31 4.15 22.27
C GLN A 88 -0.05 3.08 23.30
N TRP A 89 0.02 1.81 22.90
CA TRP A 89 -0.21 0.66 23.77
C TRP A 89 0.81 0.58 24.93
N GLU A 90 2.08 0.87 24.67
CA GLU A 90 3.14 0.92 25.67
C GLU A 90 2.98 2.10 26.63
N ARG A 91 2.43 3.22 26.16
CA ARG A 91 2.12 4.41 26.97
C ARG A 91 0.85 4.26 27.84
N GLY A 92 0.28 3.05 27.93
CA GLY A 92 -0.84 2.74 28.82
C GLY A 92 -2.22 2.84 28.18
N LYS A 93 -2.36 3.28 26.92
CA LYS A 93 -3.64 3.20 26.20
C LYS A 93 -3.88 1.76 25.76
N ARG A 94 -4.50 0.95 26.61
CA ARG A 94 -4.73 -0.49 26.40
C ARG A 94 -6.21 -0.84 26.46
N GLY A 95 -6.56 -2.06 26.07
CA GLY A 95 -7.92 -2.59 26.14
C GLY A 95 -8.91 -1.82 25.28
N LEU A 96 -10.14 -1.68 25.77
CA LEU A 96 -11.25 -1.07 25.04
C LEU A 96 -10.98 0.38 24.57
N PRO A 97 -10.32 1.27 25.33
CA PRO A 97 -9.91 2.59 24.84
C PRO A 97 -9.04 2.57 23.58
N LEU A 98 -8.11 1.61 23.46
CA LEU A 98 -7.28 1.48 22.26
C LEU A 98 -8.09 0.89 21.11
N VAL A 99 -8.87 -0.16 21.37
CA VAL A 99 -9.75 -0.81 20.39
C VAL A 99 -10.68 0.22 19.74
N ARG A 100 -11.44 0.98 20.56
CA ARG A 100 -12.35 2.02 20.08
C ARG A 100 -11.61 3.07 19.26
N PHE A 101 -10.46 3.51 19.73
CA PHE A 101 -9.66 4.50 19.00
C PHE A 101 -9.24 3.99 17.61
N LEU A 102 -8.80 2.75 17.49
CA LEU A 102 -8.38 2.15 16.22
C LEU A 102 -9.56 1.94 15.28
N VAL A 103 -10.67 1.41 15.77
CA VAL A 103 -11.89 1.24 14.96
C VAL A 103 -12.40 2.58 14.46
N THR A 104 -12.52 3.59 15.34
CA THR A 104 -12.98 4.93 14.92
C THR A 104 -12.02 5.57 13.92
N ARG A 105 -10.69 5.49 14.14
CA ARG A 105 -9.70 5.99 13.17
C ARG A 105 -9.77 5.25 11.84
N GLY A 106 -9.93 3.94 11.87
CA GLY A 106 -10.05 3.11 10.67
C GLY A 106 -11.28 3.47 9.84
N LEU A 107 -12.44 3.59 10.49
CA LEU A 107 -13.69 4.03 9.84
C LEU A 107 -13.57 5.43 9.24
N TRP A 108 -12.91 6.37 9.93
CA TRP A 108 -12.65 7.70 9.40
C TRP A 108 -11.77 7.68 8.15
N LEU A 109 -10.73 6.84 8.10
CA LEU A 109 -9.88 6.71 6.91
C LEU A 109 -10.65 6.09 5.73
N ILE A 110 -11.50 5.08 5.99
CA ILE A 110 -12.35 4.49 4.96
C ILE A 110 -13.34 5.53 4.42
N ALA A 111 -13.97 6.31 5.30
CA ALA A 111 -14.87 7.39 4.89
C ALA A 111 -14.14 8.45 4.03
N LEU A 112 -12.92 8.84 4.42
CA LEU A 112 -12.08 9.74 3.61
C LEU A 112 -11.72 9.14 2.26
N GLU A 113 -11.44 7.84 2.18
CA GLU A 113 -11.13 7.18 0.90
C GLU A 113 -12.31 7.23 -0.06
N LEU A 114 -13.49 6.83 0.43
CA LEU A 114 -14.71 6.75 -0.37
C LEU A 114 -15.26 8.12 -0.80
N THR A 115 -14.84 9.19 -0.13
CA THR A 115 -15.28 10.56 -0.41
C THR A 115 -14.15 11.40 -1.00
N TRP A 116 -13.33 11.99 -0.15
CA TRP A 116 -12.30 12.97 -0.50
C TRP A 116 -11.26 12.40 -1.46
N VAL A 117 -10.70 11.22 -1.17
CA VAL A 117 -9.63 10.65 -2.00
C VAL A 117 -10.17 10.18 -3.35
N SER A 118 -11.28 9.43 -3.36
CA SER A 118 -11.93 8.99 -4.58
C SER A 118 -12.26 10.16 -5.52
N PHE A 119 -12.80 11.26 -4.98
CA PHE A 119 -13.01 12.50 -5.75
C PHE A 119 -11.69 13.15 -6.21
N GLY A 120 -10.66 13.15 -5.36
CA GLY A 120 -9.33 13.66 -5.72
C GLY A 120 -8.71 12.95 -6.93
N PHE A 121 -9.01 11.67 -7.14
CA PHE A 121 -8.58 10.90 -8.32
C PHE A 121 -9.54 11.00 -9.52
N GLY A 122 -10.78 11.42 -9.32
CA GLY A 122 -11.80 11.56 -10.36
C GLY A 122 -12.71 12.76 -10.10
N PHE A 123 -12.44 13.89 -10.74
CA PHE A 123 -13.21 15.13 -10.53
C PHE A 123 -14.62 15.10 -11.15
N ASP A 124 -14.89 14.19 -12.08
CA ASP A 124 -16.08 14.22 -12.93
C ASP A 124 -17.06 13.04 -12.73
N GLU A 125 -16.60 11.89 -12.25
CA GLU A 125 -17.45 10.70 -12.09
C GLU A 125 -17.28 10.07 -10.69
N PRO A 126 -18.38 9.77 -9.97
CA PRO A 126 -18.32 8.97 -8.76
C PRO A 126 -17.72 7.60 -9.04
N PHE A 127 -16.50 7.37 -8.56
CA PHE A 127 -15.78 6.13 -8.72
C PHE A 127 -15.01 5.80 -7.45
N PHE A 128 -15.30 4.64 -6.85
CA PHE A 128 -14.62 4.23 -5.62
C PHE A 128 -13.28 3.58 -5.96
N LEU A 129 -12.19 4.22 -5.56
CA LEU A 129 -10.85 3.67 -5.69
C LEU A 129 -10.29 3.37 -4.30
N LEU A 130 -10.30 2.09 -3.92
CA LEU A 130 -9.90 1.64 -2.58
C LEU A 130 -8.38 1.37 -2.54
N GLN A 131 -7.61 2.41 -2.26
CA GLN A 131 -6.16 2.40 -2.25
C GLN A 131 -5.58 2.24 -0.83
N VAL A 132 -4.39 2.80 -0.64
CA VAL A 132 -3.59 2.64 0.57
C VAL A 132 -4.28 3.19 1.82
N ILE A 133 -5.11 4.25 1.72
CA ILE A 133 -5.80 4.80 2.90
C ILE A 133 -6.92 3.86 3.35
N TRP A 134 -7.68 3.29 2.41
CA TRP A 134 -8.61 2.22 2.71
C TRP A 134 -7.89 1.02 3.37
N ALA A 135 -6.74 0.62 2.86
CA ALA A 135 -6.00 -0.53 3.39
C ALA A 135 -5.49 -0.27 4.80
N ILE A 136 -4.98 0.95 5.08
CA ILE A 136 -4.61 1.39 6.43
C ILE A 136 -5.84 1.42 7.34
N GLY A 137 -6.97 1.93 6.86
CA GLY A 137 -8.22 2.01 7.62
C GLY A 137 -8.72 0.63 8.06
N MET A 138 -8.79 -0.31 7.13
CA MET A 138 -9.14 -1.71 7.40
C MET A 138 -8.10 -2.38 8.31
N SER A 139 -6.82 -2.13 8.10
CA SER A 139 -5.75 -2.68 8.95
C SER A 139 -5.87 -2.20 10.40
N PHE A 140 -6.29 -0.95 10.67
CA PHE A 140 -6.57 -0.51 12.03
C PHE A 140 -7.75 -1.26 12.67
N ILE A 141 -8.82 -1.51 11.90
CA ILE A 141 -9.99 -2.25 12.38
C ILE A 141 -9.59 -3.69 12.72
N LEU A 142 -8.81 -4.36 11.86
CA LEU A 142 -8.32 -5.72 12.09
C LEU A 142 -7.31 -5.78 13.25
N LEU A 143 -6.42 -4.80 13.36
CA LEU A 143 -5.44 -4.74 14.44
C LEU A 143 -6.11 -4.47 15.80
N ALA A 144 -7.26 -3.79 15.83
CA ALA A 144 -7.94 -3.42 17.07
C ALA A 144 -8.13 -4.59 18.05
N PRO A 145 -8.80 -5.70 17.70
CA PRO A 145 -8.89 -6.86 18.58
C PRO A 145 -7.52 -7.51 18.84
N CYS A 146 -6.60 -7.48 17.87
CA CYS A 146 -5.26 -8.05 18.05
C CYS A 146 -4.43 -7.33 19.13
N THR A 147 -4.70 -6.06 19.42
CA THR A 147 -4.01 -5.33 20.50
C THR A 147 -4.31 -5.86 21.91
N LEU A 148 -5.30 -6.75 22.04
CA LEU A 148 -5.63 -7.47 23.28
C LEU A 148 -4.71 -8.69 23.50
N MET A 149 -4.02 -9.15 22.45
CA MET A 149 -3.07 -10.26 22.51
C MET A 149 -1.65 -9.76 22.82
N PRO A 150 -0.74 -10.63 23.29
CA PRO A 150 0.67 -10.28 23.44
C PRO A 150 1.28 -9.82 22.10
N PRO A 151 2.12 -8.76 22.07
CA PRO A 151 2.72 -8.25 20.83
C PRO A 151 3.48 -9.30 20.01
N ALA A 152 4.06 -10.32 20.66
CA ALA A 152 4.73 -11.44 19.99
C ALA A 152 3.77 -12.30 19.17
N VAL A 153 2.53 -12.52 19.64
CA VAL A 153 1.50 -13.26 18.90
C VAL A 153 1.07 -12.47 17.67
N VAL A 154 0.89 -11.15 17.82
CA VAL A 154 0.56 -10.26 16.70
C VAL A 154 1.71 -10.20 15.68
N LEU A 155 2.96 -10.23 16.14
CA LEU A 155 4.13 -10.32 15.27
C LEU A 155 4.13 -11.62 14.46
N ALA A 156 3.90 -12.76 15.12
CA ALA A 156 3.84 -14.07 14.47
C ALA A 156 2.71 -14.13 13.43
N LEU A 157 1.53 -13.58 13.76
CA LEU A 157 0.42 -13.43 12.82
C LEU A 157 0.82 -12.57 11.61
N GLY A 158 1.49 -11.44 11.85
CA GLY A 158 1.98 -10.57 10.79
C GLY A 158 2.94 -11.30 9.85
N PHE A 159 3.92 -12.03 10.39
CA PHE A 159 4.85 -12.82 9.59
C PHE A 159 4.16 -13.96 8.84
N ALA A 160 3.19 -14.64 9.46
CA ALA A 160 2.42 -15.68 8.80
C ALA A 160 1.64 -15.11 7.60
N ILE A 161 1.00 -13.95 7.76
CA ILE A 161 0.27 -13.30 6.65
C ILE A 161 1.24 -12.87 5.56
N VAL A 162 2.26 -12.06 5.87
CA VAL A 162 3.24 -11.55 4.89
C VAL A 162 3.97 -12.70 4.18
N GLY A 163 4.31 -13.75 4.91
CA GLY A 163 5.07 -14.88 4.38
C GLY A 163 4.24 -15.91 3.65
N ALA A 164 2.91 -15.93 3.78
CA ALA A 164 2.06 -16.99 3.22
C ALA A 164 0.89 -16.50 2.36
N HIS A 165 0.54 -15.20 2.34
CA HIS A 165 -0.61 -14.73 1.58
C HIS A 165 -0.47 -14.96 0.07
N ASP A 166 0.76 -15.00 -0.46
CA ASP A 166 1.02 -15.26 -1.89
C ASP A 166 0.54 -16.67 -2.29
N LEU A 167 0.45 -17.62 -1.34
CA LEU A 167 -0.12 -18.94 -1.59
C LEU A 167 -1.61 -18.86 -1.95
N LEU A 168 -2.33 -17.82 -1.50
CA LEU A 168 -3.74 -17.63 -1.83
C LEU A 168 -3.97 -17.36 -3.32
N ALA A 169 -2.94 -16.95 -4.07
CA ALA A 169 -3.03 -16.81 -5.53
C ALA A 169 -3.33 -18.14 -6.24
N HIS A 170 -3.08 -19.29 -5.59
CA HIS A 170 -3.38 -20.62 -6.13
C HIS A 170 -4.81 -21.09 -5.80
N VAL A 171 -5.54 -20.33 -4.98
CA VAL A 171 -6.91 -20.64 -4.59
C VAL A 171 -7.86 -19.91 -5.56
N PRO A 172 -8.75 -20.63 -6.26
CA PRO A 172 -9.72 -19.98 -7.14
C PRO A 172 -10.60 -19.01 -6.38
N ALA A 173 -10.80 -17.81 -6.95
CA ALA A 173 -11.72 -16.83 -6.39
C ALA A 173 -13.14 -17.43 -6.28
N PRO A 174 -13.88 -17.15 -5.20
CA PRO A 174 -15.26 -17.60 -5.05
C PRO A 174 -16.14 -17.05 -6.18
N SER A 175 -17.08 -17.86 -6.67
CA SER A 175 -18.02 -17.45 -7.72
C SER A 175 -19.33 -16.85 -7.20
N THR A 176 -19.57 -16.91 -5.87
CA THR A 176 -20.78 -16.34 -5.26
C THR A 176 -20.58 -14.86 -4.95
N PRO A 177 -21.50 -13.95 -5.33
CA PRO A 177 -21.25 -12.51 -5.30
C PRO A 177 -20.79 -11.94 -3.94
N PRO A 178 -21.35 -12.34 -2.79
CA PRO A 178 -20.88 -11.83 -1.49
C PRO A 178 -19.47 -12.31 -1.14
N LEU A 179 -19.11 -13.55 -1.50
CA LEU A 179 -17.79 -14.10 -1.20
C LEU A 179 -16.73 -13.55 -2.17
N ASP A 180 -17.08 -13.33 -3.43
CA ASP A 180 -16.23 -12.67 -4.43
C ASP A 180 -15.89 -11.23 -4.02
N LEU A 181 -16.88 -10.49 -3.50
CA LEU A 181 -16.64 -9.16 -2.96
C LEU A 181 -15.68 -9.18 -1.76
N LEU A 182 -15.85 -10.12 -0.83
CA LEU A 182 -14.93 -10.29 0.30
C LEU A 182 -13.53 -10.70 -0.17
N TRP A 183 -13.44 -11.58 -1.17
CA TRP A 183 -12.17 -11.97 -1.78
C TRP A 183 -11.46 -10.77 -2.40
N THR A 184 -12.17 -9.96 -3.17
CA THR A 184 -11.65 -8.72 -3.78
C THR A 184 -11.22 -7.70 -2.73
N LEU A 185 -12.00 -7.56 -1.64
CA LEU A 185 -11.65 -6.63 -0.58
C LEU A 185 -10.43 -7.11 0.20
N PHE A 186 -10.26 -8.40 0.48
CA PHE A 186 -9.22 -8.84 1.42
C PHE A 186 -8.01 -9.51 0.77
N VAL A 187 -8.15 -10.17 -0.37
CA VAL A 187 -7.14 -11.09 -0.91
C VAL A 187 -6.51 -10.59 -2.20
N GLU A 188 -7.32 -10.30 -3.22
CA GLU A 188 -6.83 -10.04 -4.58
C GLU A 188 -7.40 -8.73 -5.16
N PRO A 189 -6.61 -7.94 -5.91
CA PRO A 189 -7.12 -6.74 -6.56
C PRO A 189 -8.25 -7.04 -7.56
N GLY A 190 -9.33 -6.26 -7.51
CA GLY A 190 -10.50 -6.57 -8.32
C GLY A 190 -11.47 -5.41 -8.49
N ARG A 191 -12.42 -5.61 -9.41
CA ARG A 191 -13.51 -4.64 -9.66
C ARG A 191 -14.60 -4.85 -8.61
N ILE A 192 -15.17 -3.74 -8.17
CA ILE A 192 -16.36 -3.73 -7.31
C ILE A 192 -17.46 -2.90 -7.98
N PRO A 193 -18.71 -2.97 -7.53
CA PRO A 193 -19.75 -2.06 -8.00
C PRO A 193 -19.28 -0.61 -7.92
N HIS A 194 -19.27 0.08 -9.06
CA HIS A 194 -18.83 1.48 -9.20
C HIS A 194 -17.38 1.77 -8.75
N GLY A 195 -16.49 0.77 -8.73
CA GLY A 195 -15.14 0.96 -8.21
C GLY A 195 -14.10 -0.09 -8.57
N TYR A 196 -12.92 0.07 -8.00
CA TYR A 196 -11.79 -0.86 -8.10
C TYR A 196 -11.01 -0.89 -6.78
N VAL A 197 -10.53 -2.06 -6.39
CA VAL A 197 -9.73 -2.30 -5.18
C VAL A 197 -8.33 -2.71 -5.60
N PRO A 198 -7.38 -1.75 -5.76
CA PRO A 198 -5.98 -2.09 -6.03
C PRO A 198 -5.24 -2.63 -4.80
N TYR A 199 -5.69 -2.29 -3.59
CA TYR A 199 -5.01 -2.67 -2.35
C TYR A 199 -5.94 -3.61 -1.59
N PRO A 200 -5.85 -4.94 -1.71
CA PRO A 200 -6.62 -5.86 -0.85
C PRO A 200 -6.08 -5.84 0.60
N ALA A 201 -6.94 -5.91 1.63
CA ALA A 201 -6.58 -5.53 3.01
C ALA A 201 -5.64 -6.51 3.72
N LEU A 202 -5.75 -7.82 3.46
CA LEU A 202 -5.10 -8.84 4.27
C LEU A 202 -3.56 -8.70 4.27
N PRO A 203 -2.88 -8.55 3.11
CA PRO A 203 -1.43 -8.37 3.07
C PRO A 203 -0.96 -7.11 3.83
N TRP A 204 -1.66 -5.99 3.66
CA TRP A 204 -1.33 -4.73 4.35
C TRP A 204 -1.57 -4.83 5.85
N PHE A 205 -2.61 -5.54 6.28
CA PHE A 205 -2.81 -5.84 7.69
C PHE A 205 -1.64 -6.65 8.27
N GLY A 206 -1.12 -7.63 7.52
CA GLY A 206 0.10 -8.36 7.88
C GLY A 206 1.29 -7.44 8.16
N LEU A 207 1.53 -6.44 7.30
CA LEU A 207 2.59 -5.44 7.50
C LEU A 207 2.36 -4.55 8.72
N MET A 208 1.11 -4.16 8.98
CA MET A 208 0.77 -3.36 10.16
C MET A 208 0.93 -4.17 11.45
N ALA A 209 0.53 -5.44 11.44
CA ALA A 209 0.71 -6.39 12.55
C ALA A 209 2.20 -6.61 12.85
N CYS A 210 3.03 -6.78 11.82
CA CYS A 210 4.50 -6.83 11.97
C CYS A 210 5.02 -5.55 12.64
N GLY A 211 4.57 -4.37 12.19
CA GLY A 211 4.94 -3.09 12.79
C GLY A 211 4.53 -2.96 14.26
N PHE A 212 3.33 -3.41 14.63
CA PHE A 212 2.87 -3.42 16.01
C PHE A 212 3.73 -4.35 16.87
N GLY A 213 3.93 -5.59 16.41
CA GLY A 213 4.71 -6.59 17.13
C GLY A 213 6.18 -6.21 17.32
N ALA A 214 6.79 -5.58 16.31
CA ALA A 214 8.18 -5.11 16.34
C ALA A 214 8.35 -3.74 17.02
N GLY A 215 7.27 -3.10 17.49
CA GLY A 215 7.30 -1.72 17.96
C GLY A 215 8.27 -1.45 19.13
N ARG A 216 8.58 -2.47 19.95
CA ARG A 216 9.59 -2.40 21.03
C ARG A 216 10.97 -2.01 20.53
N LEU A 217 11.31 -2.36 19.29
CA LEU A 217 12.58 -2.00 18.65
C LEU A 217 12.84 -0.50 18.71
N PHE A 218 11.79 0.31 18.54
CA PHE A 218 11.88 1.78 18.49
C PHE A 218 12.03 2.43 19.88
N LEU A 219 11.90 1.65 20.96
CA LEU A 219 12.10 2.11 22.34
C LEU A 219 13.52 1.83 22.86
N LEU A 220 14.32 1.07 22.11
CA LEU A 220 15.71 0.80 22.48
C LEU A 220 16.57 2.08 22.40
N ALA A 221 17.69 2.08 23.11
CA ALA A 221 18.71 3.12 22.99
C ALA A 221 19.11 3.33 21.51
N PRO A 222 19.33 4.57 21.05
CA PRO A 222 19.55 4.88 19.63
C PRO A 222 20.60 4.00 18.95
N GLU A 223 21.73 3.73 19.58
CA GLU A 223 22.83 2.94 19.02
C GLU A 223 22.46 1.47 18.86
N ARG A 224 21.66 0.92 19.79
CA ARG A 224 21.18 -0.46 19.71
C ARG A 224 20.04 -0.59 18.71
N ARG A 225 19.11 0.37 18.70
CA ARG A 225 18.02 0.45 17.71
C ARG A 225 18.57 0.51 16.30
N ASP A 226 19.50 1.43 16.04
CA ASP A 226 20.05 1.68 14.70
C ASP A 226 20.79 0.45 14.17
N ARG A 227 21.60 -0.22 15.00
CA ARG A 227 22.27 -1.47 14.63
C ARG A 227 21.28 -2.60 14.29
N LEU A 228 20.23 -2.74 15.09
CA LEU A 228 19.21 -3.77 14.84
C LEU A 228 18.38 -3.46 13.59
N LEU A 229 18.01 -2.20 13.35
CA LEU A 229 17.33 -1.79 12.12
C LEU A 229 18.17 -2.09 10.88
N VAL A 230 19.46 -1.75 10.90
CA VAL A 230 20.36 -2.06 9.79
C VAL A 230 20.53 -3.56 9.61
N GLY A 231 20.75 -4.31 10.70
CA GLY A 231 20.89 -5.77 10.64
C GLY A 231 19.63 -6.45 10.08
N LEU A 232 18.44 -6.04 10.53
CA LEU A 232 17.17 -6.52 10.00
C LEU A 232 17.00 -6.15 8.53
N GLY A 233 17.32 -4.90 8.16
CA GLY A 233 17.24 -4.42 6.78
C GLY A 233 18.12 -5.24 5.84
N LEU A 234 19.39 -5.46 6.22
CA LEU A 234 20.32 -6.30 5.45
C LEU A 234 19.87 -7.76 5.39
N ALA A 235 19.33 -8.32 6.48
CA ALA A 235 18.79 -9.68 6.48
C ALA A 235 17.59 -9.81 5.54
N MET A 236 16.71 -8.81 5.49
CA MET A 236 15.57 -8.78 4.56
C MET A 236 16.05 -8.67 3.11
N LEU A 237 17.06 -7.86 2.81
CA LEU A 237 17.64 -7.76 1.46
C LEU A 237 18.35 -9.03 1.02
N ALA A 238 19.05 -9.70 1.95
CA ALA A 238 19.62 -11.01 1.70
C ALA A 238 18.51 -12.05 1.44
N GLY A 239 17.44 -12.04 2.24
CA GLY A 239 16.25 -12.87 2.02
C GLY A 239 15.62 -12.64 0.65
N PHE A 240 15.45 -11.38 0.25
CA PHE A 240 14.99 -11.02 -1.10
C PHE A 240 15.90 -11.61 -2.17
N ALA A 241 17.22 -11.42 -2.08
CA ALA A 241 18.13 -11.96 -3.09
C ALA A 241 18.11 -13.50 -3.17
N LEU A 242 17.97 -14.18 -2.03
CA LEU A 242 17.92 -15.64 -1.94
C LEU A 242 16.61 -16.23 -2.48
N LEU A 243 15.47 -15.55 -2.28
CA LEU A 243 14.17 -15.96 -2.82
C LEU A 243 14.03 -15.59 -4.29
N ARG A 244 14.39 -14.35 -4.63
CA ARG A 244 14.25 -13.81 -5.99
C ARG A 244 15.20 -14.49 -6.99
N GLY A 245 16.41 -14.84 -6.58
CA GLY A 245 17.42 -15.45 -7.46
C GLY A 245 16.94 -16.72 -8.19
N PRO A 246 16.51 -17.77 -7.46
CA PRO A 246 15.94 -18.98 -8.05
C PRO A 246 14.54 -18.82 -8.65
N ASP A 247 13.86 -17.70 -8.34
CA ASP A 247 12.54 -17.36 -8.86
C ASP A 247 11.44 -18.39 -8.54
N GLY A 248 11.50 -18.94 -7.31
CA GLY A 248 10.55 -19.92 -6.82
C GLY A 248 9.36 -19.27 -6.11
N TYR A 249 9.41 -19.23 -4.78
CA TYR A 249 8.41 -18.57 -3.95
C TYR A 249 8.89 -17.16 -3.56
N GLY A 250 8.00 -16.17 -3.58
CA GLY A 250 8.31 -14.81 -3.14
C GLY A 250 7.65 -13.72 -3.98
N ASP A 251 7.48 -13.96 -5.28
CA ASP A 251 6.73 -13.09 -6.19
C ASP A 251 5.94 -13.93 -7.20
N PRO A 252 4.66 -13.63 -7.46
CA PRO A 252 3.88 -14.34 -8.46
C PRO A 252 4.32 -14.03 -9.91
N ALA A 253 5.15 -13.00 -10.13
CA ALA A 253 5.68 -12.64 -11.43
C ALA A 253 7.18 -13.00 -11.54
N PRO A 254 7.48 -14.14 -12.21
CA PRO A 254 8.84 -14.54 -12.53
C PRO A 254 9.66 -13.43 -13.19
N TRP A 255 10.93 -13.30 -12.84
CA TRP A 255 11.86 -12.48 -13.60
C TRP A 255 12.44 -13.28 -14.78
N ALA A 256 12.85 -12.59 -15.83
CA ALA A 256 13.43 -13.25 -17.00
C ALA A 256 14.59 -12.44 -17.56
N THR A 257 15.54 -13.14 -18.19
CA THR A 257 16.57 -12.51 -19.02
C THR A 257 15.90 -11.68 -20.11
N GLN A 258 16.31 -10.42 -20.21
CA GLN A 258 15.79 -9.46 -21.19
C GLN A 258 16.80 -9.25 -22.32
N GLN A 259 16.47 -8.32 -23.22
CA GLN A 259 17.30 -7.95 -24.38
C GLN A 259 18.74 -7.53 -24.05
N ASP A 260 18.98 -7.02 -22.84
CA ASP A 260 20.31 -6.65 -22.36
C ASP A 260 20.42 -6.83 -20.84
N ALA A 261 21.65 -6.71 -20.32
CA ALA A 261 21.94 -6.87 -18.90
C ALA A 261 21.20 -5.83 -18.02
N THR A 262 21.02 -4.61 -18.51
CA THR A 262 20.31 -3.55 -17.77
C THR A 262 18.85 -3.91 -17.60
N HIS A 263 18.15 -4.27 -18.68
CA HIS A 263 16.75 -4.69 -18.61
C HIS A 263 16.58 -5.99 -17.81
N THR A 264 17.57 -6.88 -17.82
CA THR A 264 17.57 -8.07 -16.97
C THR A 264 17.63 -7.69 -15.49
N ILE A 265 18.47 -6.72 -15.12
CA ILE A 265 18.49 -6.17 -13.76
C ILE A 265 17.14 -5.51 -13.41
N LEU A 266 16.55 -4.74 -14.34
CA LEU A 266 15.21 -4.16 -14.12
C LEU A 266 14.14 -5.24 -13.95
N SER A 267 14.24 -6.36 -14.68
CA SER A 267 13.35 -7.51 -14.50
C SER A 267 13.50 -8.15 -13.13
N PHE A 268 14.74 -8.31 -12.65
CA PHE A 268 15.02 -8.83 -11.32
C PHE A 268 14.44 -7.93 -10.22
N LEU A 269 14.59 -6.61 -10.36
CA LEU A 269 14.08 -5.60 -9.43
C LEU A 269 12.56 -5.39 -9.52
N LYS A 270 11.92 -5.75 -10.64
CA LYS A 270 10.48 -5.65 -10.84
C LYS A 270 9.78 -6.69 -9.96
N VAL A 271 9.07 -6.21 -8.94
CA VAL A 271 8.34 -7.03 -7.96
C VAL A 271 6.89 -6.55 -7.84
N THR A 272 5.99 -7.48 -7.53
CA THR A 272 4.54 -7.31 -7.53
C THR A 272 4.07 -6.53 -6.29
N LYS A 273 3.45 -5.37 -6.54
CA LYS A 273 2.93 -4.47 -5.49
C LYS A 273 1.48 -4.76 -5.08
N TYR A 274 0.70 -5.38 -5.96
CA TYR A 274 -0.75 -5.54 -5.82
C TYR A 274 -1.16 -7.00 -6.01
N PRO A 275 -1.38 -7.77 -4.94
CA PRO A 275 -1.03 -7.46 -3.53
C PRO A 275 0.50 -7.36 -3.33
N PRO A 276 0.99 -6.78 -2.22
CA PRO A 276 2.43 -6.65 -1.98
C PRO A 276 3.03 -8.04 -1.73
N SER A 277 3.76 -8.59 -2.70
CA SER A 277 4.40 -9.90 -2.57
C SER A 277 5.41 -9.93 -1.42
N LEU A 278 5.82 -11.13 -1.00
CA LEU A 278 6.89 -11.30 -0.03
C LEU A 278 8.19 -10.63 -0.52
N ASP A 279 8.57 -10.80 -1.77
CA ASP A 279 9.76 -10.18 -2.38
C ASP A 279 9.65 -8.66 -2.41
N TYR A 280 8.46 -8.13 -2.76
CA TYR A 280 8.17 -6.69 -2.67
C TYR A 280 8.40 -6.18 -1.24
N THR A 281 7.89 -6.89 -0.25
CA THR A 281 8.03 -6.52 1.16
C THR A 281 9.48 -6.56 1.63
N LEU A 282 10.21 -7.64 1.32
CA LEU A 282 11.61 -7.82 1.70
C LEU A 282 12.52 -6.76 1.08
N ALA A 283 12.37 -6.50 -0.23
CA ALA A 283 13.15 -5.49 -0.92
C ALA A 283 12.88 -4.08 -0.35
N THR A 284 11.61 -3.70 -0.23
CA THR A 284 11.23 -2.33 0.14
C THR A 284 11.50 -2.01 1.61
N LEU A 285 11.04 -2.84 2.55
CA LEU A 285 11.31 -2.63 3.97
C LEU A 285 12.78 -2.90 4.31
N GLY A 286 13.44 -3.81 3.60
CA GLY A 286 14.88 -4.05 3.72
C GLY A 286 15.70 -2.78 3.45
N ILE A 287 15.40 -2.08 2.36
CA ILE A 287 16.02 -0.77 2.04
C ILE A 287 15.69 0.24 3.14
N VAL A 288 14.41 0.38 3.51
CA VAL A 288 13.96 1.40 4.46
C VAL A 288 14.61 1.23 5.84
N PHE A 289 14.67 0.01 6.37
CA PHE A 289 15.31 -0.26 7.66
C PHE A 289 16.82 -0.06 7.61
N THR A 290 17.46 -0.40 6.49
CA THR A 290 18.90 -0.15 6.28
C THR A 290 19.22 1.34 6.28
N ILE A 291 18.43 2.16 5.59
CA ILE A 291 18.69 3.61 5.50
C ILE A 291 18.11 4.41 6.69
N ALA A 292 17.26 3.82 7.52
CA ALA A 292 16.53 4.53 8.57
C ALA A 292 17.43 5.35 9.52
N PRO A 293 18.56 4.84 10.02
CA PRO A 293 19.48 5.64 10.84
C PRO A 293 20.07 6.84 10.10
N ALA A 294 20.40 6.68 8.82
CA ALA A 294 20.93 7.77 8.00
C ALA A 294 19.88 8.87 7.80
N VAL A 295 18.65 8.48 7.47
CA VAL A 295 17.51 9.40 7.34
C VAL A 295 17.23 10.14 8.65
N ALA A 296 17.31 9.44 9.79
CA ALA A 296 17.13 10.04 11.11
C ALA A 296 18.15 11.14 11.42
N ARG A 297 19.38 11.01 10.92
CA ARG A 297 20.49 11.96 11.12
C ARG A 297 20.52 13.09 10.10
N LEU A 298 19.66 13.08 9.07
CA LEU A 298 19.57 14.17 8.12
C LEU A 298 19.26 15.49 8.84
N GLY A 299 20.18 16.45 8.71
CA GLY A 299 20.06 17.81 9.19
C GLY A 299 19.76 18.81 8.07
N GLY A 300 20.02 20.08 8.33
CA GLY A 300 19.86 21.15 7.33
C GLY A 300 18.42 21.38 6.88
N ALA A 301 18.25 22.07 5.75
CA ALA A 301 16.94 22.41 5.21
C ALA A 301 16.12 21.17 4.83
N PHE A 302 16.75 20.18 4.19
CA PHE A 302 16.08 18.96 3.76
C PHE A 302 15.61 18.10 4.95
N GLY A 303 16.46 17.92 5.98
CA GLY A 303 16.08 17.21 7.20
C GLY A 303 14.89 17.85 7.93
N ARG A 304 14.84 19.19 7.97
CA ARG A 304 13.68 19.94 8.51
C ARG A 304 12.43 19.76 7.65
N MET A 305 12.56 19.80 6.33
CA MET A 305 11.44 19.61 5.41
C MET A 305 10.77 18.23 5.60
N ILE A 306 11.55 17.15 5.57
CA ILE A 306 11.00 15.80 5.78
C ILE A 306 10.39 15.67 7.19
N LEU A 307 11.01 16.25 8.22
CA LEU A 307 10.45 16.22 9.57
C LEU A 307 9.08 16.92 9.64
N THR A 308 8.93 18.08 8.96
CA THR A 308 7.66 18.80 8.89
C THR A 308 6.58 17.96 8.22
N PHE A 309 6.84 17.43 7.02
CA PHE A 309 5.85 16.59 6.32
C PHE A 309 5.53 15.31 7.10
N GLY A 310 6.53 14.71 7.73
CA GLY A 310 6.41 13.50 8.54
C GLY A 310 5.56 13.65 9.80
N ARG A 311 5.45 14.87 10.34
CA ARG A 311 4.59 15.16 11.49
C ARG A 311 3.11 15.24 11.12
N VAL A 312 2.78 15.54 9.86
CA VAL A 312 1.41 15.71 9.35
C VAL A 312 1.15 14.97 8.02
N PRO A 313 1.50 13.68 7.90
CA PRO A 313 1.52 12.99 6.60
C PRO A 313 0.13 12.85 5.97
N LEU A 314 -0.92 12.67 6.77
CA LEU A 314 -2.30 12.58 6.26
C LEU A 314 -2.73 13.90 5.60
N PHE A 315 -2.40 15.04 6.19
CA PHE A 315 -2.73 16.34 5.62
C PHE A 315 -2.05 16.54 4.26
N VAL A 316 -0.75 16.23 4.19
CA VAL A 316 0.02 16.27 2.93
C VAL A 316 -0.58 15.30 1.91
N TYR A 317 -0.94 14.08 2.32
CA TYR A 317 -1.61 13.11 1.45
C TYR A 317 -2.95 13.64 0.90
N LEU A 318 -3.78 14.29 1.70
CA LEU A 318 -5.09 14.73 1.21
C LEU A 318 -4.97 15.93 0.26
N ILE A 319 -4.07 16.88 0.54
CA ILE A 319 -3.94 18.10 -0.26
C ILE A 319 -3.17 17.87 -1.55
N HIS A 320 -2.13 17.03 -1.56
CA HIS A 320 -1.32 16.85 -2.77
C HIS A 320 -2.12 16.30 -3.95
N LEU A 321 -3.17 15.51 -3.72
CA LEU A 321 -4.02 14.98 -4.79
C LEU A 321 -4.64 16.11 -5.61
N TYR A 322 -5.23 17.09 -4.93
CA TYR A 322 -5.90 18.23 -5.56
C TYR A 322 -4.90 19.17 -6.22
N VAL A 323 -3.75 19.40 -5.56
CA VAL A 323 -2.68 20.22 -6.12
C VAL A 323 -2.09 19.57 -7.38
N ALA A 324 -1.72 18.29 -7.31
CA ALA A 324 -1.08 17.58 -8.42
C ALA A 324 -2.05 17.32 -9.58
N HIS A 325 -3.25 16.81 -9.30
CA HIS A 325 -4.25 16.53 -10.33
C HIS A 325 -4.79 17.83 -10.94
N GLY A 326 -5.08 18.85 -10.11
CA GLY A 326 -5.49 20.17 -10.58
C GLY A 326 -4.43 20.83 -11.46
N ALA A 327 -3.16 20.78 -11.06
CA ALA A 327 -2.05 21.29 -11.87
C ALA A 327 -1.92 20.54 -13.20
N ALA A 328 -2.08 19.22 -13.21
CA ALA A 328 -2.06 18.43 -14.44
C ALA A 328 -3.21 18.81 -15.39
N VAL A 329 -4.43 19.00 -14.85
CA VAL A 329 -5.59 19.46 -15.62
C VAL A 329 -5.34 20.84 -16.22
N LEU A 330 -4.89 21.80 -15.42
CA LEU A 330 -4.57 23.16 -15.89
C LEU A 330 -3.48 23.15 -16.96
N THR A 331 -2.46 22.32 -16.79
CA THR A 331 -1.37 22.17 -17.77
C THR A 331 -1.90 21.63 -19.10
N ARG A 332 -2.78 20.62 -19.08
CA ARG A 332 -3.40 20.10 -20.32
C ARG A 332 -4.26 21.16 -21.01
N LEU A 333 -5.06 21.91 -20.25
CA LEU A 333 -5.87 23.00 -20.78
C LEU A 333 -4.99 24.09 -21.42
N ALA A 334 -3.89 24.48 -20.78
CA ALA A 334 -2.95 25.46 -21.31
C ALA A 334 -2.26 24.97 -22.60
N MET A 335 -2.09 23.65 -22.76
CA MET A 335 -1.56 23.03 -23.98
C MET A 335 -2.62 22.80 -25.07
N GLY A 336 -3.87 23.25 -24.86
CA GLY A 336 -4.97 23.03 -25.80
C GLY A 336 -5.43 21.56 -25.90
N VAL A 337 -5.05 20.71 -24.94
CA VAL A 337 -5.42 19.29 -24.88
C VAL A 337 -6.62 19.14 -23.95
N ALA A 338 -7.57 18.29 -24.33
CA ALA A 338 -8.72 17.98 -23.47
C ALA A 338 -8.26 17.55 -22.06
N PRO A 339 -8.91 18.07 -21.00
CA PRO A 339 -8.54 17.73 -19.64
C PRO A 339 -8.83 16.25 -19.38
N ARG A 340 -7.94 15.61 -18.62
CA ARG A 340 -8.16 14.26 -18.10
C ARG A 340 -8.58 14.41 -16.65
N LEU A 341 -9.89 14.37 -16.41
CA LEU A 341 -10.49 14.58 -15.10
C LEU A 341 -10.56 13.30 -14.27
N THR A 342 -10.39 12.15 -14.91
CA THR A 342 -10.39 10.83 -14.26
C THR A 342 -9.04 10.14 -14.43
N PHE A 343 -8.49 9.68 -13.31
CA PHE A 343 -7.35 8.78 -13.29
C PHE A 343 -7.63 7.48 -14.07
N GLY A 344 -6.62 6.92 -14.73
CA GLY A 344 -6.75 5.62 -15.43
C GLY A 344 -7.48 5.66 -16.78
N GLY A 345 -8.16 6.77 -17.14
CA GLY A 345 -8.71 7.00 -18.49
C GLY A 345 -9.61 5.87 -18.98
N ARG A 346 -10.90 5.90 -18.65
CA ARG A 346 -11.86 4.99 -19.28
C ARG A 346 -11.91 5.27 -20.79
N PRO A 347 -11.88 4.25 -21.67
CA PRO A 347 -12.35 4.47 -23.04
C PRO A 347 -13.80 4.95 -22.94
N ARG A 348 -14.07 6.18 -23.39
CA ARG A 348 -15.44 6.71 -23.49
C ARG A 348 -16.24 5.70 -24.30
N THR A 349 -17.22 5.04 -23.68
CA THR A 349 -18.22 4.29 -24.41
C THR A 349 -19.02 5.31 -25.24
N ARG A 350 -18.56 5.59 -26.46
CA ARG A 350 -19.42 6.17 -27.48
C ARG A 350 -20.51 5.13 -27.72
N SER A 351 -21.70 5.37 -27.16
CA SER A 351 -22.88 4.63 -27.56
C SER A 351 -23.01 4.74 -29.09
N PRO A 352 -23.29 3.63 -29.82
CA PRO A 352 -23.62 3.75 -31.22
C PRO A 352 -24.93 4.52 -31.28
N ARG A 353 -24.86 5.76 -31.75
CA ARG A 353 -26.01 6.58 -32.08
C ARG A 353 -26.84 5.77 -33.08
N ARG A 354 -27.96 5.18 -32.64
CA ARG A 354 -28.94 4.51 -33.50
C ARG A 354 -29.40 5.51 -34.56
N SER A 355 -28.85 5.44 -35.76
CA SER A 355 -29.47 6.05 -36.92
C SER A 355 -30.68 5.18 -37.30
N ARG A 356 -31.87 5.68 -36.99
CA ARG A 356 -33.09 5.28 -37.70
C ARG A 356 -32.91 5.63 -39.18
N ALA A 357 -32.94 4.62 -40.04
CA ALA A 357 -33.39 4.77 -41.42
C ALA A 357 -34.34 3.61 -41.72
N SER A 358 -35.48 3.99 -42.28
CA SER A 358 -36.71 3.22 -42.45
C SER A 358 -36.72 2.33 -43.70
N ALA A 359 -37.47 1.23 -43.56
CA ALA A 359 -38.34 0.62 -44.57
C ALA A 359 -37.74 0.01 -45.86
N SER A 360 -37.72 -1.32 -45.94
CA SER A 360 -38.70 -2.10 -46.73
C SER A 360 -38.38 -3.61 -46.68
N ARG A 361 -39.44 -4.42 -46.68
CA ARG A 361 -39.52 -5.89 -46.85
C ARG A 361 -40.40 -6.11 -48.12
N PRO A 362 -40.60 -7.33 -48.69
CA PRO A 362 -40.10 -8.67 -48.33
C PRO A 362 -39.68 -9.59 -49.53
N SER A 363 -39.17 -10.79 -49.18
CA SER A 363 -39.65 -12.13 -49.62
C SER A 363 -38.66 -13.08 -50.33
N ILE A 364 -38.91 -14.37 -50.07
CA ILE A 364 -38.44 -15.62 -50.72
C ILE A 364 -37.34 -16.43 -49.96
N SER A 365 -37.74 -17.65 -49.59
CA SER A 365 -36.99 -18.81 -49.07
C SER A 365 -36.79 -19.86 -50.21
N PRO A 366 -36.26 -21.08 -49.98
CA PRO A 366 -35.12 -21.58 -49.18
C PRO A 366 -34.10 -22.37 -50.05
N GLY A 367 -32.89 -22.68 -49.54
CA GLY A 367 -31.94 -23.54 -50.28
C GLY A 367 -30.71 -24.02 -49.50
N SER A 368 -30.70 -25.32 -49.22
CA SER A 368 -29.59 -26.29 -49.13
C SER A 368 -28.27 -26.00 -48.38
N ALA A 369 -28.05 -26.87 -47.39
CA ALA A 369 -26.82 -27.51 -46.88
C ALA A 369 -25.47 -27.33 -47.61
N SER A 370 -24.41 -27.17 -46.80
CA SER A 370 -23.12 -27.93 -46.76
C SER A 370 -22.07 -27.04 -46.07
N SER A 371 -21.49 -27.39 -44.92
CA SER A 371 -20.41 -28.35 -44.65
C SER A 371 -19.24 -27.60 -44.01
N TRP A 372 -18.81 -28.08 -42.82
CA TRP A 372 -17.43 -28.36 -42.40
C TRP A 372 -17.21 -28.05 -40.91
N ARG A 373 -17.14 -29.15 -40.15
CA ARG A 373 -16.71 -29.26 -38.76
C ARG A 373 -15.77 -30.46 -38.70
N CYS A 374 -14.58 -30.30 -38.11
CA CYS A 374 -13.75 -31.31 -37.42
C CYS A 374 -12.36 -30.68 -37.14
N GLY A 375 -11.64 -30.92 -36.04
CA GLY A 375 -11.78 -31.77 -34.83
C GLY A 375 -10.76 -31.26 -33.78
N ARG A 376 -11.04 -31.28 -32.47
CA ARG A 376 -10.98 -32.38 -31.48
C ARG A 376 -9.55 -32.76 -31.04
N TRP A 377 -9.26 -32.64 -29.74
CA TRP A 377 -8.35 -33.55 -29.01
C TRP A 377 -8.86 -33.80 -27.58
N ARG A 378 -8.76 -35.06 -27.11
CA ARG A 378 -9.32 -35.64 -25.87
C ARG A 378 -8.23 -35.85 -24.80
N PRO A 379 -8.56 -36.03 -23.50
CA PRO A 379 -7.65 -36.54 -22.48
C PRO A 379 -7.65 -38.08 -22.42
N GLY A 380 -6.53 -38.67 -21.99
CA GLY A 380 -6.34 -40.11 -21.81
C GLY A 380 -6.31 -40.54 -20.33
N THR A 381 -6.87 -41.72 -20.07
CA THR A 381 -6.75 -42.54 -18.86
C THR A 381 -6.15 -43.88 -19.25
N SER A 382 -5.36 -44.50 -18.38
CA SER A 382 -4.92 -45.88 -18.52
C SER A 382 -4.84 -46.60 -17.17
N ALA A 383 -5.39 -47.82 -17.20
CA ALA A 383 -5.28 -48.97 -16.30
C ALA A 383 -5.86 -48.85 -14.88
#